data_AF-A0A3M1YDF2-F1
#
_entry.id   AF-A0A3M1YDF2-F1
#
_cell.length_a   1.000
_cell.length_b   1.000
_cell.length_c   1.000
_cell.angle_alpha   90.00
_cell.angle_beta   90.00
_cell.angle_gamma   90.00
#
_symmetry.space_group_name_H-M   'P 1'
#
loop_
_entity.id
_entity.type
_entity.pdbx_description
1 polymer ?
#
loop_
_entity_poly.entity_id
_entity_poly.type
_entity_poly.pdbx_seq_one_letter_code
_entity_poly.pdbx_strand_id
1 'polypeptide(L)' 'MIVFPNAKINIGLHVVGKRPDGFHNIESVFYPIKIYDALEIIEAKKSM' A
#
# COMPACT_ATOMS: atom_id res chain seq x y z
N MET A 1 9.94 -18.19 -2.70
CA MET A 1 8.56 -17.94 -3.19
C MET A 1 8.53 -16.58 -3.86
N ILE A 2 8.07 -16.49 -5.10
CA ILE A 2 7.95 -15.22 -5.82
C ILE A 2 6.49 -14.77 -5.80
N VAL A 3 6.23 -13.51 -5.44
CA VAL A 3 4.89 -12.89 -5.44
C VAL A 3 4.93 -11.51 -6.10
N PHE A 4 3.79 -11.09 -6.64
CA PHE A 4 3.63 -9.81 -7.35
C PHE A 4 2.56 -8.95 -6.66
N PRO A 5 2.91 -8.18 -5.62
CA PRO A 5 1.94 -7.37 -4.88
C PRO A 5 1.33 -6.27 -5.77
N ASN A 6 0.02 -6.08 -5.68
CA ASN A 6 -0.72 -5.11 -6.48
C ASN A 6 -0.39 -3.66 -6.07
N ALA A 7 -0.12 -2.81 -7.05
CA ALA A 7 -0.23 -1.36 -6.87
C ALA A 7 -1.70 -0.90 -6.92
N LYS A 8 -1.97 0.29 -6.36
CA LYS A 8 -3.26 0.97 -6.48
C LYS A 8 -3.06 2.42 -6.88
N ILE A 9 -4.13 3.00 -7.41
CA ILE A 9 -4.32 4.46 -7.48
C ILE A 9 -5.53 4.87 -6.64
N ASN A 10 -5.56 6.14 -6.25
CA ASN A 10 -6.75 6.76 -5.69
C ASN A 10 -7.53 7.43 -6.83
N ILE A 11 -8.76 6.99 -7.10
CA ILE A 11 -9.66 7.68 -8.04
C ILE A 11 -10.37 8.77 -7.25
N GLY A 12 -9.72 9.94 -7.21
CA GLY A 12 -10.10 11.04 -6.33
C GLY A 12 -9.61 10.85 -4.89
N LEU A 13 -9.28 11.96 -4.24
CA LEU A 13 -8.93 12.01 -2.82
C LEU A 13 -9.42 13.34 -2.27
N HIS A 14 -10.31 13.28 -1.28
CA HIS A 14 -10.88 14.44 -0.64
C HIS A 14 -10.52 14.45 0.84
N VAL A 15 -9.91 15.55 1.31
CA VAL A 15 -9.59 15.76 2.72
C VAL A 15 -10.78 16.44 3.39
N VAL A 16 -11.43 15.74 4.33
CA VAL A 16 -12.66 16.22 4.97
C VAL A 16 -12.43 16.88 6.33
N GLY A 17 -11.20 16.83 6.86
CA GLY A 17 -10.85 17.53 8.09
C GLY A 17 -9.54 17.06 8.70
N LYS A 18 -8.99 17.90 9.60
CA LYS A 18 -7.83 17.57 10.42
C LYS A 18 -8.27 16.95 11.75
N ARG A 19 -7.63 15.85 12.14
CA ARG A 19 -7.90 15.10 13.36
C ARG A 19 -7.04 15.62 14.53
N PRO A 20 -7.47 15.41 15.79
CA PRO A 20 -6.66 15.76 16.96
C PRO A 20 -5.33 15.01 17.07
N ASP A 21 -5.20 13.84 16.44
CA ASP A 21 -3.98 13.03 16.41
C ASP A 21 -2.95 13.47 15.36
N GLY A 22 -3.21 14.59 14.67
CA GLY A 22 -2.30 15.15 13.66
C GLY A 22 -2.51 14.60 12.24
N PHE A 23 -3.40 13.62 12.04
CA PHE A 23 -3.75 13.11 10.70
C PHE A 23 -4.95 13.85 10.08
N HIS A 24 -5.33 13.45 8.87
CA HIS A 24 -6.51 13.95 8.18
C HIS A 24 -7.52 12.82 7.97
N ASN A 25 -8.80 13.13 8.13
CA ASN A 25 -9.86 12.28 7.61
C ASN A 25 -9.90 12.46 6.09
N ILE A 26 -9.97 11.35 5.35
CA ILE A 26 -10.03 11.35 3.89
C ILE A 26 -11.15 10.46 3.37
N GLU A 27 -11.69 10.84 2.22
CA GLU A 27 -12.60 10.04 1.40
C GLU A 27 -11.92 9.78 0.05
N SER A 28 -11.89 8.52 -0.39
CA SER A 28 -11.24 8.13 -1.65
C SER A 28 -11.70 6.76 -2.11
N VAL A 29 -11.69 6.52 -3.42
CA VAL A 29 -11.86 5.19 -4.02
C VAL A 29 -10.49 4.59 -4.34
N PHE A 30 -10.19 3.42 -3.77
CA PHE A 30 -8.96 2.68 -4.05
C PHE A 30 -9.20 1.73 -5.22
N TYR A 31 -8.47 1.90 -6.31
CA TYR A 31 -8.59 1.05 -7.48
C TYR A 31 -7.26 0.33 -7.76
N PRO A 32 -7.24 -1.01 -7.80
CA PRO A 32 -6.04 -1.76 -8.13
C PRO A 32 -5.68 -1.60 -9.60
N ILE A 33 -4.40 -1.55 -9.91
CA ILE A 33 -3.91 -1.49 -11.28
C ILE A 33 -2.97 -2.64 -11.56
N LYS A 34 -2.81 -3.00 -12.84
CA LYS A 34 -1.93 -4.10 -13.28
C LYS A 34 -0.45 -3.68 -13.31
N ILE A 35 -0.01 -3.04 -12.24
CA ILE A 35 1.39 -2.70 -11.96
C ILE A 35 1.75 -3.38 -10.64
N TYR A 36 2.92 -4.02 -10.63
CA TYR A 36 3.35 -4.87 -9.53
C TYR A 36 4.84 -4.66 -9.29
N ASP A 37 5.24 -4.74 -8.03
CA ASP A 37 6.61 -5.09 -7.71
C ASP A 37 6.81 -6.60 -7.91
N ALA A 38 8.06 -7.05 -8.02
CA ALA A 38 8.42 -8.46 -7.95
C ALA A 38 9.12 -8.71 -6.61
N LEU A 39 8.46 -9.44 -5.71
CA LEU A 39 9.00 -9.76 -4.40
C LEU A 39 9.35 -11.24 -4.31
N GLU A 40 10.61 -11.53 -3.99
CA GLU A 40 11.07 -12.88 -3.72
C GLU A 40 11.34 -13.08 -2.23
N ILE A 41 10.74 -14.13 -1.66
CA ILE A 41 10.98 -14.59 -0.29
C ILE A 41 11.89 -15.81 -0.35
N ILE A 42 13.05 -15.69 0.30
CA ILE A 42 14.04 -16.77 0.47
C ILE A 42 14.17 -17.14 1.95
N GLU A 43 14.59 -18.37 2.24
CA GLU A 43 14.88 -18.79 3.61
C GLU A 43 16.06 -18.00 4.16
N ALA A 44 15.93 -17.44 5.37
CA ALA A 44 17.02 -16.75 6.02
C ALA A 44 18.09 -17.76 6.46
N LYS A 45 19.36 -17.41 6.28
CA LYS A 45 20.45 -18.22 6.86
C LYS A 45 20.30 -18.21 8.38
N LYS A 46 20.39 -19.39 8.99
CA LYS A 46 20.38 -19.53 10.45
C LYS A 46 21.55 -18.72 11.03
N SER A 47 21.25 -17.72 11.85
CA SER A 47 22.26 -17.00 12.62
C SER A 47 22.96 -17.98 13.57
N MET A 48 24.29 -18.05 13.53
CA MET A 48 25.07 -18.79 14.53
C MET A 48 25.08 -18.04 15.86
#